data_AF-A0A2V7Z4N3-F1
#
_entry.id   AF-A0A2V7Z4N3-F1
#
_cell.length_a   1.000
_cell.length_b   1.000
_cell.length_c   1.000
_cell.angle_alpha   90.00
_cell.angle_beta   90.00
_cell.angle_gamma   90.00
#
_symmetry.space_group_name_H-M   'P 1'
#
loop_
_entity.id
_entity.type
_entity.pdbx_description
1 polymer ?
#
loop_
_entity_poly.entity_id
_entity_poly.type
_entity_poly.pdbx_seq_one_letter_code
_entity_poly.pdbx_strand_id
1 'polypeptide(L)'
;MIAAGEERWGELLETFWKEGAEALDPAEGLLAWAFLQPYAEHLADRLPPQELHATPSLCPLCGGLPLVGVLRPQGDGGKRSLICSLCAHEWDFRRIVCAACGEEAVEKLPVYTAEELPHVRVEACDTCHSYIKTIDLTKNGRAVPVVDELAAIPLSLWAGERGYEKVRSNLLGV
;
A
#
# COMPACT_ATOMS: atom_id res chain seq x y z
N MET A 1 14.33 -32.14 15.75
CA MET A 1 14.69 -30.91 15.03
C MET A 1 13.61 -30.44 14.05
N ILE A 2 12.87 -31.33 13.37
CA ILE A 2 11.79 -30.92 12.43
C ILE A 2 10.57 -30.32 13.17
N ALA A 3 10.08 -30.98 14.22
CA ALA A 3 8.91 -30.51 14.99
C ALA A 3 9.11 -29.12 15.64
N ALA A 4 10.31 -28.81 16.14
CA ALA A 4 10.62 -27.50 16.72
C ALA A 4 10.68 -26.39 15.66
N GLY A 5 10.94 -26.75 14.39
CA GLY A 5 10.85 -25.80 13.27
C GLY A 5 9.41 -25.51 12.88
N GLU A 6 8.54 -26.52 12.88
CA GLU A 6 7.10 -26.36 12.58
C GLU A 6 6.39 -25.50 13.62
N GLU A 7 6.66 -25.71 14.91
CA GLU A 7 6.07 -24.92 16.00
C GLU A 7 6.48 -23.44 15.90
N ARG A 8 7.76 -23.16 15.63
CA ARG A 8 8.28 -21.79 15.44
C ARG A 8 7.61 -21.08 14.25
N TRP A 9 7.46 -21.75 13.10
CA TRP A 9 6.80 -21.13 11.95
C TRP A 9 5.31 -20.89 12.23
N GLY A 10 4.65 -21.80 12.94
CA GLY A 10 3.27 -21.59 13.39
C GLY A 10 3.13 -20.33 14.23
N GLU A 11 3.96 -20.17 15.26
CA GLU A 11 3.98 -18.99 16.13
C GLU A 11 4.23 -17.70 15.33
N LEU A 12 5.24 -17.69 14.46
CA LEU A 12 5.59 -16.54 13.63
C LEU A 12 4.42 -16.10 12.72
N LEU A 13 3.76 -17.06 12.06
CA LEU A 13 2.63 -16.77 11.19
C LEU A 13 1.41 -16.29 11.99
N GLU A 14 1.15 -16.87 13.16
CA GLU A 14 0.08 -16.43 14.06
C GLU A 14 0.33 -15.01 14.60
N THR A 15 1.55 -14.72 15.02
CA THR A 15 1.94 -13.39 15.51
C THR A 15 1.75 -12.35 14.41
N PHE A 16 2.25 -12.63 13.19
CA PHE A 16 2.02 -11.72 12.06
C PHE A 16 0.53 -11.49 11.80
N TRP A 17 -0.28 -12.55 11.81
CA TRP A 17 -1.71 -12.46 11.50
C TRP A 17 -2.50 -11.65 12.54
N LYS A 18 -2.10 -11.72 13.82
CA LYS A 18 -2.78 -11.04 14.94
C LYS A 18 -2.26 -9.61 15.15
N GLU A 19 -0.96 -9.40 15.01
CA GLU A 19 -0.28 -8.19 15.49
C GLU A 19 0.39 -7.37 14.37
N GLY A 20 0.52 -7.93 13.17
CA GLY A 20 1.17 -7.27 12.03
C GLY A 20 2.66 -7.55 11.91
N ALA A 21 3.31 -6.91 10.94
CA ALA A 21 4.74 -7.13 10.65
C ALA A 21 5.64 -6.46 11.69
N GLU A 22 5.13 -5.42 12.34
CA GLU A 22 5.82 -4.59 13.32
C GLU A 22 6.13 -5.34 14.62
N ALA A 23 5.46 -6.47 14.86
CA ALA A 23 5.70 -7.36 16.00
C ALA A 23 6.86 -8.35 15.77
N LEU A 24 7.42 -8.40 14.56
CA LEU A 24 8.45 -9.37 14.17
C LEU A 24 9.74 -8.66 13.74
N ASP A 25 10.84 -9.41 13.66
CA ASP A 25 12.01 -8.87 12.98
C ASP A 25 11.70 -8.64 11.49
N PRO A 26 12.38 -7.70 10.80
CA PRO A 26 12.04 -7.35 9.42
C PRO A 26 12.09 -8.53 8.42
N ALA A 27 13.01 -9.48 8.60
CA ALA A 27 13.12 -10.62 7.71
C ALA A 27 12.02 -11.66 7.98
N GLU A 28 11.75 -11.94 9.26
CA GLU A 28 10.64 -12.80 9.68
C GLU A 28 9.28 -12.20 9.27
N GLY A 29 9.07 -10.90 9.44
CA GLY A 29 7.87 -10.19 9.01
C GLY A 29 7.68 -10.24 7.49
N LEU A 30 8.76 -10.10 6.71
CA LEU A 30 8.72 -10.25 5.26
C LEU A 30 8.35 -11.68 4.85
N LEU A 31 8.94 -12.69 5.48
CA LEU A 31 8.65 -14.10 5.20
C LEU A 31 7.21 -14.45 5.58
N ALA A 32 6.74 -13.98 6.73
CA ALA A 32 5.37 -14.15 7.19
C ALA A 32 4.37 -13.53 6.20
N TRP A 33 4.62 -12.29 5.79
CA TRP A 33 3.82 -11.59 4.81
C TRP A 33 3.79 -12.35 3.49
N ALA A 34 4.95 -12.74 2.95
CA ALA A 34 5.03 -13.45 1.67
C ALA A 34 4.29 -14.80 1.70
N PHE A 35 4.26 -15.47 2.85
CA PHE A 35 3.54 -16.73 3.03
C PHE A 35 2.02 -16.52 3.19
N LEU A 36 1.60 -15.49 3.94
CA LEU A 36 0.20 -15.26 4.28
C LEU A 36 -0.56 -14.42 3.25
N GLN A 37 0.12 -13.65 2.40
CA GLN A 37 -0.52 -12.80 1.40
C GLN A 37 -1.45 -13.59 0.47
N PRO A 38 -1.05 -14.73 -0.14
CA PRO A 38 -1.98 -15.50 -1.00
C PRO A 38 -3.21 -16.01 -0.25
N TYR A 39 -3.07 -16.32 1.04
CA TYR A 39 -4.19 -16.73 1.88
C TYR A 39 -5.12 -15.54 2.21
N ALA A 40 -4.56 -14.36 2.50
CA ALA A 40 -5.32 -13.15 2.73
C ALA A 40 -6.10 -12.70 1.48
N GLU A 41 -5.49 -12.77 0.30
CA GLU A 41 -6.16 -12.53 -0.99
C GLU A 41 -7.30 -13.52 -1.22
N HIS A 42 -7.05 -14.81 -0.98
CA HIS A 42 -8.07 -15.86 -1.09
C HIS A 42 -9.29 -15.62 -0.18
N LEU A 43 -9.07 -15.11 1.04
CA LEU A 43 -10.16 -14.75 1.94
C LEU A 43 -10.90 -13.50 1.46
N ALA A 44 -10.17 -12.47 1.02
CA ALA A 44 -10.77 -11.23 0.52
C ALA A 44 -11.71 -11.47 -0.67
N ASP A 45 -11.35 -12.35 -1.60
CA ASP A 45 -12.15 -12.72 -2.77
C ASP A 45 -13.49 -13.40 -2.42
N ARG A 46 -13.65 -13.88 -1.18
CA ARG A 46 -14.86 -14.58 -0.69
C ARG A 46 -15.72 -13.73 0.23
N LEU A 47 -15.25 -12.55 0.62
CA LEU A 47 -16.02 -11.63 1.43
C LEU A 47 -16.98 -10.83 0.55
N PRO A 48 -18.19 -10.51 1.05
CA PRO A 48 -19.10 -9.65 0.32
C PRO A 48 -18.48 -8.25 0.14
N PRO A 49 -18.82 -7.55 -0.97
CA PRO A 49 -18.42 -6.16 -1.15
C PRO A 49 -18.83 -5.31 0.06
N GLN A 50 -17.92 -4.44 0.52
CA GLN A 50 -18.22 -3.51 1.60
C GLN A 50 -18.80 -2.22 1.01
N GLU A 51 -19.95 -1.78 1.51
CA GLU A 51 -20.42 -0.43 1.24
C GLU A 51 -19.63 0.55 2.11
N LEU A 52 -18.87 1.44 1.45
CA LEU A 52 -18.09 2.44 2.14
C LEU A 52 -18.82 3.78 2.12
N HIS A 53 -19.16 4.27 3.31
CA HIS A 53 -19.74 5.62 3.50
C HIS A 53 -18.67 6.69 3.78
N ALA A 54 -17.40 6.29 3.87
CA ALA A 54 -16.25 7.13 4.19
C ALA A 54 -15.01 6.68 3.39
N THR A 55 -13.89 7.37 3.57
CA THR A 55 -12.60 7.02 2.95
C THR A 55 -11.62 6.50 4.00
N PRO A 56 -11.70 5.21 4.37
CA PRO A 56 -10.83 4.68 5.40
C PRO A 56 -9.38 4.60 4.91
N SER A 57 -8.44 5.04 5.77
CA SER A 57 -7.00 4.92 5.54
C SER A 57 -6.51 3.46 5.67
N LEU A 58 -7.30 2.60 6.31
CA LEU A 58 -7.05 1.17 6.45
C LEU A 58 -7.95 0.38 5.51
N CYS A 59 -7.48 -0.79 5.09
CA CYS A 59 -8.28 -1.71 4.29
C CYS A 59 -9.55 -2.09 5.05
N PRO A 60 -10.75 -1.94 4.45
CA PRO A 60 -12.01 -2.26 5.12
C PRO A 60 -12.23 -3.76 5.33
N LEU A 61 -11.44 -4.63 4.68
CA LEU A 61 -11.55 -6.08 4.84
C LEU A 61 -10.64 -6.63 5.93
N CYS A 62 -9.34 -6.30 5.90
CA CYS A 62 -8.35 -6.90 6.79
C CYS A 62 -7.69 -5.89 7.74
N GLY A 63 -8.04 -4.60 7.68
CA GLY A 63 -7.42 -3.54 8.50
C GLY A 63 -5.99 -3.16 8.10
N GLY A 64 -5.42 -3.78 7.05
CA GLY A 64 -4.05 -3.53 6.61
C GLY A 64 -3.86 -2.15 5.96
N LEU A 65 -2.64 -1.63 6.01
CA LEU A 65 -2.25 -0.37 5.37
C LEU A 65 -2.26 -0.49 3.83
N PRO A 66 -2.47 0.62 3.11
CA PRO A 66 -2.41 0.64 1.65
C PRO A 66 -0.96 0.54 1.18
N LEU A 67 -0.73 -0.26 0.14
CA LEU A 67 0.56 -0.39 -0.54
C LEU A 67 0.76 0.70 -1.59
N VAL A 68 -0.28 0.93 -2.38
CA VAL A 68 -0.24 1.75 -3.59
C VAL A 68 -1.60 2.40 -3.84
N GLY A 69 -1.60 3.63 -4.33
CA GLY A 69 -2.80 4.28 -4.87
C GLY A 69 -2.97 4.00 -6.36
N VAL A 70 -4.18 4.06 -6.87
CA VAL A 70 -4.46 3.90 -8.30
C VAL A 70 -5.38 5.02 -8.76
N LEU A 71 -5.10 5.60 -9.92
CA LEU A 71 -6.03 6.50 -10.61
C LEU A 71 -6.55 5.81 -11.86
N ARG A 72 -7.86 5.56 -11.88
CA ARG A 72 -8.55 4.94 -13.01
C ARG A 72 -9.35 5.99 -13.77
N PRO A 73 -9.42 5.93 -15.11
CA PRO A 73 -10.26 6.84 -15.89
C PRO A 73 -11.71 6.83 -15.39
N GLN A 74 -12.28 8.01 -15.13
CA GLN A 74 -13.69 8.18 -14.81
C GLN A 74 -14.17 9.55 -15.33
N GLY A 75 -15.03 9.54 -16.34
CA GLY A 75 -15.42 10.75 -17.06
C GLY A 75 -14.19 11.45 -17.64
N ASP A 76 -14.10 12.76 -17.46
CA ASP A 76 -12.95 13.59 -17.88
C ASP A 76 -11.80 13.60 -16.87
N GLY A 77 -11.87 12.78 -15.81
CA GLY A 77 -10.90 12.75 -14.72
C GLY A 77 -10.42 11.34 -14.36
N GLY A 78 -9.81 11.25 -13.17
CA GLY A 78 -9.38 9.98 -12.59
C GLY A 78 -10.05 9.75 -11.24
N LYS A 79 -10.62 8.57 -11.03
CA LYS A 79 -11.10 8.08 -9.72
C LYS A 79 -9.92 7.48 -8.97
N ARG A 80 -9.73 7.86 -7.71
CA ARG A 80 -8.68 7.30 -6.85
C ARG A 80 -9.20 6.12 -6.05
N SER A 81 -8.37 5.09 -5.94
CA SER A 81 -8.53 3.95 -5.05
C SER A 81 -7.18 3.63 -4.39
N LEU A 82 -7.22 2.80 -3.35
CA LEU A 82 -6.04 2.25 -2.69
C LEU A 82 -6.07 0.72 -2.78
N ILE A 83 -4.90 0.10 -2.89
CA ILE A 83 -4.74 -1.36 -2.87
C ILE A 83 -4.08 -1.77 -1.55
N CYS A 84 -4.67 -2.76 -0.87
CA CYS A 84 -4.16 -3.27 0.40
C CYS A 84 -2.80 -3.93 0.24
N SER A 85 -1.89 -3.69 1.18
CA SER A 85 -0.59 -4.36 1.23
C SER A 85 -0.64 -5.84 1.58
N LEU A 86 -1.73 -6.34 2.17
CA LEU A 86 -1.83 -7.74 2.61
C LEU A 86 -2.81 -8.56 1.75
N CYS A 87 -4.08 -8.14 1.67
CA CYS A 87 -5.12 -8.92 1.00
C CYS A 87 -5.40 -8.47 -0.44
N ALA A 88 -4.61 -7.52 -0.97
CA ALA A 88 -4.78 -6.90 -2.30
C ALA A 88 -6.16 -6.29 -2.61
N HIS A 89 -7.07 -6.21 -1.64
CA HIS A 89 -8.36 -5.57 -1.83
C HIS A 89 -8.18 -4.11 -2.25
N GLU A 90 -8.87 -3.71 -3.32
CA GLU A 90 -8.91 -2.34 -3.81
C GLU A 90 -10.19 -1.65 -3.32
N TRP A 91 -10.06 -0.45 -2.74
CA TRP A 91 -11.21 0.33 -2.28
C TRP A 91 -11.12 1.80 -2.68
N ASP A 92 -12.28 2.43 -2.79
CA ASP A 92 -12.39 3.84 -3.16
C ASP A 92 -11.79 4.77 -2.10
N PHE A 93 -11.07 5.79 -2.55
CA PHE A 93 -10.44 6.75 -1.65
C PHE A 93 -10.41 8.15 -2.27
N ARG A 94 -10.52 9.20 -1.45
CA ARG A 94 -10.60 10.59 -1.91
C ARG A 94 -9.24 11.03 -2.46
N ARG A 95 -9.25 11.88 -3.51
CA ARG A 95 -8.03 12.32 -4.21
C ARG A 95 -7.14 13.24 -3.40
N ILE A 96 -7.73 14.14 -2.61
CA ILE A 96 -7.01 15.18 -1.86
C ILE A 96 -7.13 14.85 -0.37
N VAL A 97 -6.60 13.69 0.01
CA VAL A 97 -6.54 13.22 1.39
C VAL A 97 -5.29 12.37 1.56
N CYS A 98 -4.52 12.61 2.63
CA CYS A 98 -3.40 11.75 3.00
C CYS A 98 -3.90 10.34 3.35
N ALA A 99 -3.34 9.32 2.71
CA ALA A 99 -3.71 7.92 2.94
C ALA A 99 -3.24 7.38 4.31
N ALA A 100 -2.39 8.11 5.03
CA ALA A 100 -1.93 7.75 6.38
C ALA A 100 -2.74 8.49 7.46
N CYS A 101 -2.58 9.81 7.56
CA CYS A 101 -3.14 10.60 8.67
C CYS A 101 -4.47 11.31 8.37
N GLY A 102 -4.94 11.29 7.11
CA GLY A 102 -6.19 11.95 6.73
C GLY A 102 -6.12 13.46 6.54
N GLU A 103 -4.92 14.06 6.46
CA GLU A 103 -4.75 15.48 6.11
C GLU A 103 -5.45 15.81 4.78
N GLU A 104 -6.18 16.93 4.73
CA GLU A 104 -6.98 17.37 3.57
C GLU A 104 -6.49 18.71 2.98
N ALA A 105 -5.59 19.42 3.67
CA ALA A 105 -5.01 20.68 3.21
C ALA A 105 -4.10 20.46 2.00
N VAL A 106 -4.51 20.92 0.81
CA VAL A 106 -3.81 20.73 -0.48
C VAL A 106 -2.36 21.19 -0.40
N GLU A 107 -2.10 22.32 0.26
CA GLU A 107 -0.78 22.91 0.43
C GLU A 107 0.20 22.04 1.24
N LYS A 108 -0.32 21.06 2.00
CA LYS A 108 0.48 20.09 2.75
C LYS A 108 0.53 18.71 2.09
N LEU A 109 0.00 18.57 0.88
CA LEU A 109 -0.05 17.32 0.13
C LEU A 109 0.74 17.45 -1.18
N PRO A 110 2.07 17.66 -1.11
CA PRO A 110 2.88 17.79 -2.31
C PRO A 110 2.84 16.49 -3.13
N VAL A 111 2.78 16.68 -4.46
CA VAL A 111 2.80 15.60 -5.44
C VAL A 111 4.02 15.76 -6.31
N TYR A 112 4.77 14.68 -6.47
CA TYR A 112 5.90 14.62 -7.38
C TYR A 112 5.70 13.57 -8.47
N THR A 113 6.23 13.83 -9.67
CA THR A 113 6.22 12.93 -10.82
C THR A 113 7.50 13.16 -11.60
N ALA A 114 8.22 12.09 -11.94
CA ALA A 114 9.40 12.16 -12.78
C ALA A 114 9.01 12.04 -14.27
N GLU A 115 9.77 12.68 -15.15
CA GLU A 115 9.48 12.66 -16.60
C GLU A 115 9.63 11.26 -17.19
N GLU A 116 10.55 10.46 -16.64
CA GLU A 116 10.84 9.08 -17.07
C GLU A 116 9.74 8.09 -16.63
N LEU A 117 8.96 8.44 -15.61
CA LEU A 117 7.87 7.62 -15.05
C LEU A 117 6.59 8.47 -14.92
N PRO A 118 6.02 8.96 -16.03
CA PRO A 118 4.94 9.95 -16.01
C PRO A 118 3.62 9.39 -15.45
N HIS A 119 3.49 8.07 -15.35
CA HIS A 119 2.34 7.38 -14.75
C HIS A 119 2.54 7.06 -13.27
N VAL A 120 3.69 7.36 -12.67
CA VAL A 120 3.96 7.09 -11.24
C VAL A 120 4.08 8.41 -10.49
N ARG A 121 3.16 8.63 -9.55
CA ARG A 121 3.10 9.84 -8.73
C ARG A 121 3.54 9.50 -7.30
N VAL A 122 4.39 10.31 -6.70
CA VAL A 122 4.63 10.28 -5.25
C VAL A 122 3.66 11.28 -4.63
N GLU A 123 2.73 10.79 -3.82
CA GLU A 123 1.80 11.62 -3.03
C GLU A 123 2.29 11.63 -1.59
N ALA A 124 2.90 12.75 -1.19
CA ALA A 124 3.50 12.94 0.13
C ALA A 124 2.63 13.82 1.03
N CYS A 125 2.94 13.83 2.33
CA CYS A 125 2.21 14.62 3.32
C CYS A 125 3.19 15.31 4.28
N ASP A 126 3.12 16.63 4.34
CA ASP A 126 3.97 17.44 5.22
C ASP A 126 3.51 17.42 6.68
N THR A 127 2.32 16.89 6.96
CA THR A 127 1.79 16.76 8.34
C THR A 127 2.33 15.52 9.04
N CYS A 128 2.34 14.37 8.38
CA CYS A 128 2.81 13.10 8.98
C CYS A 128 4.14 12.61 8.42
N HIS A 129 4.72 13.31 7.45
CA HIS A 129 5.93 12.92 6.74
C HIS A 129 5.84 11.53 6.09
N SER A 130 4.64 11.05 5.76
CA SER A 130 4.47 9.81 5.00
C SER A 130 4.21 10.08 3.52
N TYR A 131 4.55 9.11 2.67
CA TYR A 131 4.21 9.12 1.26
C TYR A 131 3.65 7.77 0.78
N ILE A 132 2.83 7.83 -0.26
CA ILE A 132 2.37 6.67 -1.03
C ILE A 132 2.60 6.93 -2.51
N LYS A 133 2.98 5.91 -3.27
CA LYS A 133 3.02 6.01 -4.73
C LYS A 133 1.63 5.72 -5.29
N THR A 134 1.23 6.49 -6.30
CA THR A 134 -0.03 6.34 -6.99
C THR A 134 0.21 6.12 -8.48
N ILE A 135 -0.34 5.03 -9.01
CA ILE A 135 -0.21 4.66 -10.42
C ILE A 135 -1.39 5.24 -11.21
N ASP A 136 -1.07 6.09 -12.18
CA ASP A 136 -2.03 6.77 -13.02
C ASP A 136 -2.31 5.99 -14.31
N LEU A 137 -3.37 5.18 -14.28
CA LEU A 137 -3.83 4.39 -15.42
C LEU A 137 -4.50 5.26 -16.50
N THR A 138 -4.74 6.56 -16.24
CA THR A 138 -5.14 7.52 -17.28
C THR A 138 -3.95 7.88 -18.19
N LYS A 139 -2.72 7.75 -17.70
CA LYS A 139 -1.47 7.99 -18.45
C LYS A 139 -0.94 6.72 -19.09
N ASN A 140 -0.98 5.60 -18.37
CA ASN A 140 -0.56 4.30 -18.89
C ASN A 140 -1.55 3.21 -18.48
N GLY A 141 -2.53 2.91 -19.33
CA GLY A 141 -3.53 1.88 -19.07
C GLY A 141 -3.00 0.44 -19.07
N ARG A 142 -1.71 0.22 -19.38
CA ARG A 142 -1.04 -1.09 -19.34
C ARG A 142 -0.23 -1.31 -18.07
N ALA A 143 -0.06 -0.29 -17.23
CA ALA A 143 0.65 -0.42 -15.98
C ALA A 143 -0.08 -1.39 -15.03
N VAL A 144 0.69 -2.13 -14.25
CA VAL A 144 0.19 -3.03 -13.22
C VAL A 144 0.54 -2.40 -11.87
N PRO A 145 -0.45 -1.86 -11.12
CA PRO A 145 -0.15 -0.94 -10.03
C PRO A 145 0.91 -1.40 -9.02
N VAL A 146 0.79 -2.63 -8.53
CA VAL A 146 1.73 -3.21 -7.55
C VAL A 146 3.13 -3.41 -8.15
N VAL A 147 3.22 -3.73 -9.45
CA VAL A 147 4.50 -3.98 -10.14
C VAL A 147 5.20 -2.68 -10.52
N ASP A 148 4.47 -1.71 -11.07
CA ASP A 148 5.03 -0.41 -11.44
C ASP A 148 5.44 0.40 -10.20
N GLU A 149 4.72 0.27 -9.09
CA GLU A 149 5.13 0.82 -7.78
C GLU A 149 6.48 0.25 -7.34
N LEU A 150 6.62 -1.08 -7.40
CA LEU A 150 7.83 -1.81 -7.04
C LEU A 150 9.02 -1.41 -7.91
N ALA A 151 8.79 -1.25 -9.22
CA ALA A 151 9.81 -0.87 -10.19
C ALA A 151 10.28 0.58 -10.04
N ALA A 152 9.45 1.46 -9.46
CA ALA A 152 9.74 2.87 -9.27
C ALA A 152 10.62 3.15 -8.04
N ILE A 153 11.70 2.40 -7.85
CA ILE A 153 12.67 2.56 -6.76
C ILE A 153 13.28 3.98 -6.71
N PRO A 154 13.65 4.62 -7.85
CA PRO A 154 14.20 5.98 -7.81
C PRO A 154 13.28 6.99 -7.12
N LEU A 155 11.96 6.81 -7.23
CA LEU A 155 10.98 7.67 -6.57
C LEU A 155 10.91 7.45 -5.06
N SER A 156 11.14 6.23 -4.58
CA SER A 156 11.29 5.95 -3.14
C SER A 156 12.52 6.64 -2.57
N LEU A 157 13.65 6.60 -3.30
CA LEU A 157 14.89 7.28 -2.89
C LEU A 157 14.70 8.79 -2.82
N TRP A 158 14.10 9.38 -3.85
CA TRP A 158 13.79 10.82 -3.88
C TRP A 158 12.93 11.26 -2.69
N ALA A 159 11.96 10.44 -2.28
CA ALA A 159 11.09 10.71 -1.14
C ALA A 159 11.84 10.59 0.19
N GLY A 160 12.65 9.54 0.34
CA GLY A 160 13.48 9.33 1.53
C GLY A 160 14.52 10.43 1.75
N GLU A 161 15.17 10.93 0.69
CA GLU A 161 16.10 12.07 0.75
C GLU A 161 15.43 13.38 1.24
N ARG A 162 14.11 13.46 1.12
CA ARG A 162 13.29 14.60 1.59
C ARG A 162 12.67 14.37 2.97
N GLY A 163 13.00 13.25 3.61
CA GLY A 163 12.51 12.91 4.94
C GLY A 163 11.08 12.37 4.95
N TYR A 164 10.59 11.84 3.82
CA TYR A 164 9.31 11.12 3.81
C TYR A 164 9.52 9.61 3.98
N GLU A 165 8.67 8.99 4.78
CA GLU A 165 8.61 7.53 4.98
C GLU A 165 7.45 6.92 4.21
N LYS A 166 7.62 5.72 3.66
CA LYS A 166 6.56 5.08 2.91
C LYS A 166 5.48 4.57 3.86
N VAL A 167 4.20 4.79 3.54
CA VAL A 167 3.08 4.30 4.36
C VAL A 167 3.19 2.80 4.65
N ARG A 168 3.60 2.02 3.65
CA ARG A 168 3.91 0.61 3.81
C ARG A 168 4.98 0.18 2.81
N SER A 169 6.04 -0.45 3.29
CA SER A 169 7.08 -1.02 2.43
C SER A 169 6.54 -2.17 1.57
N ASN A 170 7.08 -2.28 0.36
CA ASN A 170 6.78 -3.42 -0.53
C ASN A 170 7.74 -4.61 -0.30
N LEU A 171 7.67 -5.61 -1.17
CA LEU A 171 8.51 -6.83 -1.12
C LEU A 171 10.03 -6.53 -1.08
N LEU A 172 10.49 -5.40 -1.63
CA LEU A 172 11.90 -5.01 -1.62
C LEU A 172 12.30 -4.19 -0.38
N GLY A 173 11.39 -3.99 0.58
CA GLY A 173 11.65 -3.20 1.78
C GLY A 173 11.69 -1.69 1.56
N VAL A 174 11.21 -1.21 0.40
CA VAL A 174 11.22 0.21 -0.01
C VAL A 174 9.84 0.78 -0.30
#